data_AF-A0A1C5RZU1-F1
#
_entry.id   AF-A0A1C5RZU1-F1
#
_cell.length_a   1.000
_cell.length_b   1.000
_cell.length_c   1.000
_cell.angle_alpha   90.00
_cell.angle_beta   90.00
_cell.angle_gamma   90.00
#
_symmetry.space_group_name_H-M   'P 1'
#
loop_
_entity.id
_entity.type
_entity.pdbx_description
1 polymer ?
#
loop_
_entity_poly.entity_id
_entity_poly.type
_entity_poly.pdbx_seq_one_letter_code
_entity_poly.pdbx_strand_id
1 'polypeptide(L)'
;MGLFDKKICDICGEKIGLLGNRKLDDGNLCKDCAKKLSPWFEDRRHSTVEDIKRQLEYREKNKKAVMDFCITRQINTRNYNVFIDDNKGNFTVARKLDVNENPDIVPLSAVVQCRVDVERQQNEETYTTKDGETVSYQPPVYKYEFDYTMRIKVKNPWFDDMDFRLNTFSISSDNRGELMEVEQTGHQIIAALTPNAAGMQQPGMNMNSGMQQSGMNMNNGMQQPGMNMNNGMQQSGMYMNNGMQQSGMNMNNGMQQPGMNMNSGMQQSGMYMNNGMQQSGMNMNSGMQQPGSLWKCQCGAENTGRFCEYCGQPRPF
;
A
#
# COMPACT_ATOMS: atom_id res chain seq x y z
N MET A 1 -16.95 -16.02 -55.13
CA MET A 1 -17.56 -15.51 -53.89
C MET A 1 -16.44 -15.42 -52.87
N GLY A 2 -16.08 -14.20 -52.47
CA GLY A 2 -14.81 -13.91 -51.78
C GLY A 2 -14.82 -14.35 -50.31
N LEU A 3 -13.67 -14.87 -49.88
CA LEU A 3 -13.28 -15.20 -48.51
C LEU A 3 -13.79 -14.15 -47.50
N PHE A 4 -14.44 -14.62 -46.44
CA PHE A 4 -14.99 -13.88 -45.28
C PHE A 4 -16.40 -13.28 -45.48
N ASP A 5 -17.40 -14.00 -44.97
CA ASP A 5 -18.73 -13.45 -44.74
C ASP A 5 -18.63 -12.20 -43.85
N LYS A 6 -19.26 -11.11 -44.31
CA LYS A 6 -19.30 -9.84 -43.58
C LYS A 6 -20.10 -10.05 -42.30
N LYS A 7 -19.43 -10.01 -41.15
CA LYS A 7 -20.07 -10.11 -39.84
C LYS A 7 -20.83 -8.82 -39.52
N ILE A 8 -21.99 -8.97 -38.91
CA ILE A 8 -22.84 -7.87 -38.44
C ILE A 8 -22.87 -7.94 -36.91
N CYS A 9 -22.88 -6.77 -36.26
CA CYS A 9 -23.03 -6.68 -34.83
C CYS A 9 -24.48 -6.97 -34.42
N ASP A 10 -24.68 -7.96 -33.56
CA ASP A 10 -26.02 -8.36 -33.08
C ASP A 10 -26.60 -7.38 -32.04
N ILE A 11 -25.85 -6.33 -31.69
CA ILE A 11 -26.28 -5.24 -30.80
C ILE A 11 -26.70 -3.99 -31.58
N CYS A 12 -25.88 -3.51 -32.52
CA CYS A 12 -26.15 -2.26 -33.25
C CYS A 12 -26.54 -2.45 -34.72
N GLY A 13 -26.44 -3.67 -35.26
CA GLY A 13 -26.72 -3.94 -36.68
C GLY A 13 -25.66 -3.44 -37.67
N GLU A 14 -24.60 -2.79 -37.20
CA GLU A 14 -23.53 -2.29 -38.06
C GLU A 14 -22.57 -3.40 -38.51
N LYS A 15 -21.93 -3.20 -39.67
CA LYS A 15 -20.92 -4.12 -40.20
C LYS A 15 -19.66 -4.08 -39.35
N ILE A 16 -19.16 -5.26 -39.00
CA ILE A 16 -17.93 -5.41 -38.23
C ILE A 16 -16.74 -5.56 -39.18
N GLY A 17 -15.75 -4.68 -39.03
CA GLY A 17 -14.48 -4.79 -39.74
C GLY A 17 -13.61 -5.96 -39.27
N LEU A 18 -12.59 -6.33 -40.06
CA LEU A 18 -11.74 -7.51 -39.83
C LEU A 18 -11.17 -7.66 -38.41
N LEU A 19 -10.81 -6.56 -37.75
CA LEU A 19 -10.14 -6.56 -36.43
C LEU A 19 -11.07 -6.14 -35.27
N GLY A 20 -12.37 -5.98 -35.53
CA GLY A 20 -13.32 -5.43 -34.57
C GLY A 20 -14.31 -6.44 -33.98
N ASN A 21 -14.23 -7.71 -34.39
CA ASN A 21 -15.20 -8.72 -33.99
C ASN A 21 -14.83 -9.38 -32.68
N ARG A 22 -15.69 -9.22 -31.66
CA ARG A 22 -15.72 -10.11 -30.51
C ARG A 22 -16.82 -11.14 -30.72
N LYS A 23 -16.45 -12.42 -30.77
CA LYS A 23 -17.41 -13.52 -30.87
C LYS A 23 -18.07 -13.71 -29.49
N LEU A 24 -19.40 -13.78 -29.50
CA LEU A 24 -20.27 -14.16 -28.38
C LEU A 24 -20.68 -15.63 -28.56
N ASP A 25 -21.34 -16.21 -27.56
CA ASP A 25 -21.80 -17.60 -27.64
C ASP A 25 -22.86 -17.80 -28.74
N ASP A 26 -23.76 -16.83 -28.92
CA ASP A 26 -24.87 -16.86 -29.88
C ASP A 26 -24.86 -15.66 -30.85
N GLY A 27 -23.72 -14.94 -30.98
CA GLY A 27 -23.64 -13.77 -31.85
C GLY A 27 -22.26 -13.11 -31.99
N ASN A 28 -22.27 -11.87 -32.43
CA ASN A 28 -21.11 -11.04 -32.72
C ASN A 28 -21.28 -9.64 -32.13
N LEU A 29 -20.22 -9.13 -31.52
CA LEU A 29 -20.17 -7.83 -30.88
C LEU A 29 -19.08 -6.96 -31.52
N CYS A 30 -19.45 -5.76 -31.97
CA CYS A 30 -18.48 -4.80 -32.48
C CYS A 30 -17.69 -4.12 -31.36
N LYS A 31 -16.50 -3.61 -31.71
CA LYS A 31 -15.63 -2.86 -30.79
C LYS A 31 -16.32 -1.68 -30.09
N ASP A 32 -17.25 -0.99 -30.77
CA ASP A 32 -17.83 0.25 -30.24
C ASP A 32 -18.97 -0.04 -29.25
N CYS A 33 -19.76 -1.10 -29.47
CA CYS A 33 -20.66 -1.61 -28.44
C CYS A 33 -19.87 -2.21 -27.26
N ALA A 34 -18.78 -2.93 -27.52
CA ALA A 34 -17.93 -3.49 -26.47
C ALA A 34 -17.32 -2.43 -25.54
N LYS A 35 -16.99 -1.24 -26.05
CA LYS A 35 -16.48 -0.11 -25.26
C LYS A 35 -17.51 0.52 -24.32
N LYS A 36 -18.81 0.32 -24.57
CA LYS A 36 -19.89 0.85 -23.71
C LYS A 36 -20.10 0.01 -22.45
N LEU A 37 -19.66 -1.25 -22.49
CA LEU A 37 -19.73 -2.16 -21.35
C LEU A 37 -18.83 -1.67 -20.20
N SER A 38 -19.12 -2.11 -18.98
CA SER A 38 -18.28 -1.80 -17.83
C SER A 38 -16.83 -2.24 -18.10
N PRO A 39 -15.80 -1.48 -17.70
CA PRO A 39 -14.42 -1.95 -17.74
C PRO A 39 -14.21 -3.23 -16.91
N TRP A 40 -14.97 -3.39 -15.83
CA TRP A 40 -14.92 -4.53 -14.91
C TRP A 40 -15.71 -5.75 -15.41
N PHE A 41 -16.57 -5.59 -16.42
CA PHE A 41 -17.40 -6.68 -16.93
C PHE A 41 -16.57 -7.89 -17.37
N GLU A 42 -16.71 -8.97 -16.61
CA GLU A 42 -16.06 -10.26 -16.79
C GLU A 42 -16.64 -11.05 -17.98
N ASP A 43 -15.97 -12.14 -18.36
CA ASP A 43 -16.48 -13.18 -19.28
C ASP A 43 -17.12 -12.73 -20.60
N ARG A 44 -16.63 -11.62 -21.15
CA ARG A 44 -17.12 -11.05 -22.41
C ARG A 44 -17.08 -11.99 -23.62
N ARG A 45 -16.36 -13.13 -23.53
CA ARG A 45 -16.23 -14.13 -24.59
C ARG A 45 -17.22 -15.28 -24.48
N HIS A 46 -17.84 -15.47 -23.31
CA HIS A 46 -18.87 -16.48 -23.02
C HIS A 46 -20.21 -15.83 -22.66
N SER A 47 -20.41 -14.59 -23.12
CA SER A 47 -21.68 -13.88 -22.99
C SER A 47 -22.56 -14.17 -24.19
N THR A 48 -23.87 -14.27 -23.97
CA THR A 48 -24.87 -14.22 -25.04
C THR A 48 -25.17 -12.78 -25.46
N VAL A 49 -25.82 -12.60 -26.61
CA VAL A 49 -26.34 -11.31 -27.08
C VAL A 49 -27.25 -10.67 -26.03
N GLU A 50 -28.07 -11.49 -25.36
CA GLU A 50 -28.98 -11.01 -24.31
C GLU A 50 -28.21 -10.55 -23.06
N ASP A 51 -27.15 -11.24 -22.65
CA ASP A 51 -26.30 -10.78 -21.54
C ASP A 51 -25.69 -9.41 -21.83
N ILE A 52 -25.21 -9.20 -23.06
CA ILE A 52 -24.67 -7.90 -23.50
C ILE A 52 -25.75 -6.82 -23.45
N LYS A 53 -26.98 -7.10 -23.88
CA LYS A 53 -28.09 -6.14 -23.81
C LYS A 53 -28.42 -5.75 -22.37
N ARG A 54 -28.54 -6.72 -21.47
CA ARG A 54 -28.82 -6.45 -20.04
C ARG A 54 -27.68 -5.67 -19.39
N GLN A 55 -26.44 -5.95 -19.74
CA GLN A 55 -25.27 -5.20 -19.27
C GLN A 55 -25.34 -3.74 -19.76
N LEU A 56 -25.66 -3.50 -21.04
CA LEU A 56 -25.84 -2.14 -21.56
C LEU A 56 -26.99 -1.39 -20.88
N GLU A 57 -28.09 -2.07 -20.56
CA GLU A 57 -29.18 -1.47 -19.77
C GLU A 57 -28.70 -1.07 -18.37
N TYR A 58 -27.92 -1.92 -17.70
CA TYR A 58 -27.25 -1.58 -16.45
C TYR A 58 -26.37 -0.32 -16.61
N ARG A 59 -25.61 -0.22 -17.70
CA ARG A 59 -24.74 0.95 -17.97
C ARG A 59 -25.53 2.24 -18.15
N GLU A 60 -26.70 2.21 -18.78
CA GLU A 60 -27.58 3.39 -18.88
C GLU A 60 -28.15 3.79 -17.51
N LYS A 61 -28.49 2.83 -16.64
CA LYS A 61 -28.86 3.12 -15.25
C LYS A 61 -27.68 3.71 -14.46
N ASN A 62 -26.48 3.16 -14.65
CA ASN A 62 -25.27 3.61 -13.99
C ASN A 62 -24.90 5.06 -14.36
N LYS A 63 -25.15 5.51 -15.60
CA LYS A 63 -24.93 6.93 -15.97
C LYS A 63 -25.66 7.90 -15.06
N LYS A 64 -26.90 7.56 -14.66
CA LYS A 64 -27.67 8.36 -13.71
C LYS A 64 -27.00 8.37 -12.34
N ALA A 65 -26.56 7.21 -11.87
CA ALA A 65 -25.80 7.11 -10.61
C ALA A 65 -24.51 7.94 -10.64
N VAL A 66 -23.79 8.00 -11.77
CA VAL A 66 -22.60 8.84 -11.94
C VAL A 66 -22.95 10.33 -11.87
N MET A 67 -24.01 10.77 -12.55
CA MET A 67 -24.45 12.17 -12.50
C MET A 67 -24.90 12.59 -11.10
N ASP A 68 -25.51 11.66 -10.36
CA ASP A 68 -26.01 11.88 -9.02
C ASP A 68 -24.94 11.67 -7.93
N PHE A 69 -23.73 11.24 -8.27
CA PHE A 69 -22.67 10.90 -7.32
C PHE A 69 -22.07 12.16 -6.68
N CYS A 70 -22.07 12.23 -5.35
CA CYS A 70 -21.48 13.33 -4.60
C CYS A 70 -20.15 12.90 -3.98
N ILE A 71 -19.03 13.46 -4.46
CA ILE A 71 -17.71 13.15 -3.89
C ILE A 71 -17.63 13.76 -2.48
N THR A 72 -17.63 12.88 -1.47
CA THR A 72 -17.42 13.23 -0.05
C THR A 72 -15.98 12.99 0.37
N ARG A 73 -15.36 11.92 -0.16
CA ARG A 73 -13.94 11.61 0.01
C ARG A 73 -13.35 11.16 -1.31
N GLN A 74 -12.06 11.41 -1.48
CA GLN A 74 -11.31 11.02 -2.65
C GLN A 74 -9.91 10.59 -2.22
N ILE A 75 -9.48 9.42 -2.68
CA ILE A 75 -8.11 8.94 -2.50
C ILE A 75 -7.47 8.92 -3.88
N ASN A 76 -6.43 9.74 -4.03
CA ASN A 76 -5.70 9.86 -5.28
C ASN A 76 -4.64 8.78 -5.38
N THR A 77 -4.50 8.20 -6.57
CA THR A 77 -3.34 7.38 -6.92
C THR A 77 -2.75 7.88 -8.24
N ARG A 78 -1.67 7.25 -8.74
CA ARG A 78 -1.02 7.68 -9.97
C ARG A 78 -1.89 7.52 -11.21
N ASN A 79 -2.72 6.46 -11.27
CA ASN A 79 -3.46 6.09 -12.48
C ASN A 79 -4.98 6.10 -12.31
N TYR A 80 -5.47 5.69 -11.14
CA TYR A 80 -6.89 5.66 -10.80
C TYR A 80 -7.13 6.40 -9.49
N ASN A 81 -8.34 6.87 -9.29
CA ASN A 81 -8.77 7.49 -8.05
C ASN A 81 -9.92 6.68 -7.48
N VAL A 82 -9.99 6.60 -6.15
CA VAL A 82 -11.13 6.02 -5.45
C VAL A 82 -11.98 7.17 -4.95
N PHE A 83 -13.17 7.31 -5.53
CA PHE A 83 -14.14 8.33 -5.14
C PHE A 83 -15.21 7.68 -4.26
N ILE A 84 -15.61 8.38 -3.19
CA ILE A 84 -16.56 7.86 -2.21
C ILE A 84 -17.64 8.90 -1.96
N ASP A 85 -18.89 8.44 -1.95
CA ASP A 85 -20.09 9.17 -1.56
C ASP A 85 -20.63 8.52 -0.27
N ASP A 86 -20.17 9.02 0.88
CA ASP A 86 -20.59 8.55 2.20
C ASP A 86 -22.08 8.86 2.45
N ASN A 87 -22.65 9.88 1.78
CA ASN A 87 -24.07 10.21 1.95
C ASN A 87 -24.97 9.11 1.38
N LYS A 88 -24.56 8.52 0.26
CA LYS A 88 -25.30 7.43 -0.42
C LYS A 88 -24.72 6.04 -0.14
N GLY A 89 -23.59 5.96 0.56
CA GLY A 89 -22.90 4.71 0.83
C GLY A 89 -22.37 4.05 -0.44
N ASN A 90 -21.85 4.83 -1.39
CA ASN A 90 -21.34 4.33 -2.67
C ASN A 90 -19.87 4.70 -2.87
N PHE A 91 -19.19 3.96 -3.74
CA PHE A 91 -17.84 4.28 -4.21
C PHE A 91 -17.70 3.98 -5.70
N THR A 92 -16.62 4.48 -6.29
CA THR A 92 -16.20 4.10 -7.63
C THR A 92 -14.69 4.23 -7.79
N VAL A 93 -14.13 3.47 -8.73
CA VAL A 93 -12.72 3.51 -9.12
C VAL A 93 -12.64 4.02 -10.54
N ALA A 94 -12.01 5.18 -10.74
CA ALA A 94 -11.95 5.82 -12.05
C ALA A 94 -10.77 6.76 -12.16
N ARG A 95 -10.30 7.05 -13.39
CA ARG A 95 -9.31 8.12 -13.59
C ARG A 95 -9.92 9.48 -13.26
N LYS A 96 -11.14 9.69 -13.75
CA LYS A 96 -11.95 10.87 -13.52
C LYS A 96 -13.40 10.45 -13.31
N LEU A 97 -14.13 11.19 -12.48
CA LEU A 97 -15.59 11.06 -12.40
C LEU A 97 -16.22 11.84 -13.56
N ASP A 98 -16.53 11.15 -14.66
CA ASP A 98 -17.09 11.73 -15.88
C ASP A 98 -18.23 10.85 -16.41
N VAL A 99 -19.39 11.42 -16.70
CA VAL A 99 -20.57 10.68 -17.20
C VAL A 99 -20.29 10.00 -18.56
N ASN A 100 -19.37 10.54 -19.35
CA ASN A 100 -18.98 9.95 -20.63
C ASN A 100 -18.09 8.72 -20.45
N GLU A 101 -17.25 8.72 -19.43
CA GLU A 101 -16.47 7.53 -19.02
C GLU A 101 -17.37 6.52 -18.29
N ASN A 102 -18.43 7.01 -17.63
CA ASN A 102 -19.45 6.24 -16.93
C ASN A 102 -18.81 5.23 -15.95
N PRO A 103 -17.98 5.63 -14.97
CA PRO A 103 -17.37 4.67 -14.07
C PRO A 103 -18.45 3.95 -13.24
N ASP A 104 -18.27 2.66 -12.97
CA ASP A 104 -19.28 1.87 -12.25
C ASP A 104 -19.42 2.37 -10.81
N ILE A 105 -20.62 2.82 -10.46
CA ILE A 105 -20.96 3.23 -9.09
C ILE A 105 -21.41 1.98 -8.34
N VAL A 106 -20.69 1.65 -7.28
CA VAL A 106 -20.90 0.41 -6.52
C VAL A 106 -21.21 0.77 -5.06
N PRO A 107 -22.19 0.12 -4.42
CA PRO A 107 -22.42 0.29 -2.99
C PRO A 107 -21.20 -0.14 -2.16
N LEU A 108 -20.84 0.64 -1.15
CA LEU A 108 -19.81 0.26 -0.17
C LEU A 108 -20.16 -1.06 0.53
N SER A 109 -21.45 -1.30 0.76
CA SER A 109 -21.95 -2.57 1.34
C SER A 109 -21.74 -3.79 0.45
N ALA A 110 -21.44 -3.59 -0.85
CA ALA A 110 -21.12 -4.68 -1.76
C ALA A 110 -19.65 -5.12 -1.65
N VAL A 111 -18.77 -4.36 -0.99
CA VAL A 111 -17.37 -4.74 -0.82
C VAL A 111 -17.26 -5.97 0.08
N VAL A 112 -16.73 -7.06 -0.47
CA VAL A 112 -16.50 -8.33 0.23
C VAL A 112 -15.08 -8.41 0.76
N GLN A 113 -14.10 -7.89 -0.01
CA GLN A 113 -12.69 -7.89 0.36
C GLN A 113 -12.00 -6.70 -0.30
N CYS A 114 -11.07 -6.06 0.40
CA CYS A 114 -10.18 -5.03 -0.16
C CYS A 114 -8.78 -5.28 0.38
N ARG A 115 -7.79 -5.48 -0.50
CA ARG A 115 -6.40 -5.75 -0.10
C ARG A 115 -5.40 -5.19 -1.10
N VAL A 116 -4.16 -5.01 -0.66
CA VAL A 116 -3.01 -4.74 -1.52
C VAL A 116 -2.34 -6.07 -1.84
N ASP A 117 -2.05 -6.29 -3.12
CA ASP A 117 -1.25 -7.38 -3.64
C ASP A 117 0.10 -6.82 -4.12
N VAL A 118 1.20 -7.46 -3.73
CA VAL A 118 2.56 -6.97 -4.00
C VAL A 118 3.33 -8.03 -4.75
N GLU A 119 3.63 -7.75 -6.00
CA GLU A 119 4.51 -8.57 -6.82
C GLU A 119 5.95 -8.07 -6.68
N ARG A 120 6.88 -8.97 -6.35
CA ARG A 120 8.30 -8.66 -6.21
C ARG A 120 9.09 -9.36 -7.30
N GLN A 121 9.77 -8.57 -8.11
CA GLN A 121 10.73 -9.05 -9.10
C GLN A 121 12.14 -8.98 -8.51
N GLN A 122 12.95 -10.00 -8.76
CA GLN A 122 14.34 -10.09 -8.31
C GLN A 122 15.23 -10.19 -9.54
N ASN A 123 16.14 -9.24 -9.70
CA ASN A 123 17.06 -9.16 -10.81
C ASN A 123 18.50 -9.21 -10.29
N GLU A 124 19.32 -10.12 -10.79
CA GLU A 124 20.74 -10.15 -10.45
C GLU A 124 21.47 -8.98 -11.11
N GLU A 125 22.31 -8.29 -10.35
CA GLU A 125 23.24 -7.32 -10.89
C GLU A 125 24.45 -8.03 -11.47
N THR A 126 24.82 -7.65 -12.68
CA THR A 126 26.00 -8.13 -13.39
C THR A 126 26.84 -6.96 -13.88
N TYR A 127 28.14 -7.17 -14.08
CA TYR A 127 29.02 -6.19 -14.73
C TYR A 127 29.59 -6.76 -16.02
N THR A 128 29.97 -5.87 -16.94
CA THR A 128 30.62 -6.26 -18.20
C THR A 128 32.13 -6.16 -18.06
N THR A 129 32.86 -7.23 -18.37
CA THR A 129 34.32 -7.24 -18.38
C THR A 129 34.87 -6.43 -19.55
N LYS A 130 36.18 -6.17 -19.56
CA LYS A 130 36.84 -5.49 -20.69
C LYS A 130 36.71 -6.27 -22.01
N ASP A 131 36.55 -7.58 -21.91
CA ASP A 131 36.39 -8.49 -23.05
C ASP A 131 34.93 -8.61 -23.52
N GLY A 132 34.00 -7.88 -22.88
CA GLY A 132 32.59 -7.84 -23.24
C GLY A 132 31.72 -8.92 -22.60
N GLU A 133 32.27 -9.74 -21.71
CA GLU A 133 31.52 -10.80 -21.04
C GLU A 133 30.70 -10.23 -19.87
N THR A 134 29.45 -10.68 -19.74
CA THR A 134 28.60 -10.37 -18.59
C THR A 134 28.92 -11.33 -17.44
N VAL A 135 29.34 -10.79 -16.30
CA VAL A 135 29.78 -11.57 -15.14
C VAL A 135 29.03 -11.15 -13.88
N SER A 136 28.64 -12.14 -13.07
CA SER A 136 28.04 -11.95 -11.76
C SER A 136 29.04 -11.42 -10.73
N TYR A 137 28.59 -10.56 -9.83
CA TYR A 137 29.37 -10.20 -8.65
C TYR A 137 29.59 -11.41 -7.73
N GLN A 138 30.66 -11.37 -6.92
CA GLN A 138 30.96 -12.40 -5.93
C GLN A 138 31.09 -11.74 -4.54
N PRO A 139 30.11 -11.91 -3.63
CA PRO A 139 28.87 -12.68 -3.80
C PRO A 139 27.89 -12.02 -4.81
N PRO A 140 26.94 -12.79 -5.39
CA PRO A 140 25.91 -12.24 -6.26
C PRO A 140 25.11 -11.12 -5.58
N VAL A 141 24.88 -10.04 -6.32
CA VAL A 141 24.12 -8.87 -5.86
C VAL A 141 22.76 -8.89 -6.56
N TYR A 142 21.69 -8.59 -5.84
CA TYR A 142 20.33 -8.58 -6.39
C TYR A 142 19.64 -7.24 -6.15
N LYS A 143 18.94 -6.75 -7.17
CA LYS A 143 17.98 -5.65 -7.09
C LYS A 143 16.57 -6.21 -7.04
N TYR A 144 15.72 -5.54 -6.27
CA TYR A 144 14.31 -5.89 -6.20
C TYR A 144 13.46 -4.74 -6.74
N GLU A 145 12.43 -5.09 -7.47
CA GLU A 145 11.43 -4.15 -7.96
C GLU A 145 10.04 -4.63 -7.54
N PHE A 146 9.15 -3.69 -7.25
CA PHE A 146 7.86 -3.97 -6.66
C PHE A 146 6.72 -3.37 -7.47
N ASP A 147 5.67 -4.17 -7.66
CA ASP A 147 4.41 -3.79 -8.28
C ASP A 147 3.26 -3.97 -7.30
N TYR A 148 2.52 -2.90 -7.05
CA TYR A 148 1.44 -2.83 -6.08
C TYR A 148 0.09 -2.74 -6.81
N THR A 149 -0.78 -3.71 -6.54
CA THR A 149 -2.12 -3.79 -7.12
C THR A 149 -3.16 -3.77 -6.01
N MET A 150 -4.13 -2.86 -6.09
CA MET A 150 -5.35 -2.95 -5.29
C MET A 150 -6.24 -4.05 -5.85
N ARG A 151 -6.65 -4.95 -4.95
CA ARG A 151 -7.63 -5.99 -5.22
C ARG A 151 -8.90 -5.70 -4.45
N ILE A 152 -10.00 -5.42 -5.16
CA ILE A 152 -11.29 -5.09 -4.53
C ILE A 152 -12.33 -6.09 -5.02
N LYS A 153 -12.75 -6.98 -4.14
CA LYS A 153 -13.84 -7.91 -4.39
C LYS A 153 -15.17 -7.28 -4.04
N VAL A 154 -16.13 -7.35 -4.94
CA VAL A 154 -17.49 -6.83 -4.75
C VAL A 154 -18.52 -7.89 -5.09
N LYS A 155 -19.70 -7.79 -4.47
CA LYS A 155 -20.88 -8.55 -4.86
C LYS A 155 -21.69 -7.73 -5.85
N ASN A 156 -21.44 -7.90 -7.16
CA ASN A 156 -22.18 -7.22 -8.22
C ASN A 156 -22.63 -8.22 -9.29
N PRO A 157 -23.84 -8.10 -9.88
CA PRO A 157 -24.30 -9.04 -10.90
C PRO A 157 -23.46 -9.14 -12.18
N TRP A 158 -22.52 -8.21 -12.41
CA TRP A 158 -21.77 -8.09 -13.66
C TRP A 158 -20.26 -8.34 -13.52
N PHE A 159 -19.71 -8.26 -12.31
CA PHE A 159 -18.29 -8.39 -12.04
C PHE A 159 -18.05 -8.63 -10.56
N ASP A 160 -17.00 -9.37 -10.22
CA ASP A 160 -16.66 -9.68 -8.84
C ASP A 160 -15.39 -8.96 -8.39
N ASP A 161 -14.54 -8.51 -9.32
CA ASP A 161 -13.27 -7.84 -9.02
C ASP A 161 -13.16 -6.44 -9.67
N MET A 162 -12.61 -5.47 -8.94
CA MET A 162 -12.29 -4.10 -9.40
C MET A 162 -10.80 -3.79 -9.16
N ASP A 163 -9.94 -4.50 -9.90
CA ASP A 163 -8.49 -4.48 -9.67
C ASP A 163 -7.77 -3.38 -10.44
N PHE A 164 -6.83 -2.68 -9.78
CA PHE A 164 -6.02 -1.65 -10.43
C PHE A 164 -4.64 -1.47 -9.80
N ARG A 165 -3.66 -1.12 -10.63
CA ARG A 165 -2.29 -0.81 -10.17
C ARG A 165 -2.24 0.54 -9.47
N LEU A 166 -1.56 0.57 -8.32
CA LEU A 166 -1.24 1.80 -7.59
C LEU A 166 -0.03 2.54 -8.18
N ASN A 167 0.94 1.79 -8.73
CA ASN A 167 2.14 2.31 -9.37
C ASN A 167 2.13 2.07 -10.89
N THR A 168 2.67 3.04 -11.65
CA THR A 168 2.75 2.96 -13.12
C THR A 168 3.94 2.13 -13.60
N PHE A 169 5.08 2.26 -12.93
CA PHE A 169 6.31 1.53 -13.19
C PHE A 169 6.74 0.81 -11.91
N SER A 170 7.45 -0.30 -12.05
CA SER A 170 7.99 -1.04 -10.91
C SER A 170 8.85 -0.13 -10.05
N ILE A 171 8.67 -0.21 -8.74
CA ILE A 171 9.36 0.64 -7.77
C ILE A 171 10.59 -0.13 -7.27
N SER A 172 11.79 0.43 -7.44
CA SER A 172 13.02 -0.17 -6.92
C SER A 172 13.03 -0.22 -5.39
N SER A 173 13.63 -1.27 -4.82
CA SER A 173 13.89 -1.40 -3.38
C SER A 173 14.62 -0.21 -2.76
N ASP A 174 15.39 0.51 -3.56
CA ASP A 174 16.18 1.65 -3.10
C ASP A 174 15.30 2.91 -2.96
N ASN A 175 14.14 2.96 -3.63
CA ASN A 175 13.19 4.07 -3.53
C ASN A 175 12.20 3.88 -2.37
N ARG A 176 12.72 3.87 -1.15
CA ARG A 176 11.92 3.67 0.07
C ARG A 176 10.79 4.68 0.25
N GLY A 177 10.96 5.90 -0.25
CA GLY A 177 9.94 6.95 -0.16
C GLY A 177 8.69 6.59 -0.97
N GLU A 178 8.88 6.17 -2.22
CA GLU A 178 7.78 5.78 -3.10
C GLU A 178 7.11 4.48 -2.63
N LEU A 179 7.90 3.51 -2.11
CA LEU A 179 7.36 2.30 -1.48
C LEU A 179 6.46 2.62 -0.28
N MET A 180 6.89 3.53 0.60
CA MET A 180 6.09 3.94 1.75
C MET A 180 4.82 4.70 1.33
N GLU A 181 4.92 5.59 0.34
CA GLU A 181 3.77 6.34 -0.19
C GLU A 181 2.71 5.39 -0.77
N VAL A 182 3.11 4.46 -1.62
CA VAL A 182 2.18 3.52 -2.28
C VAL A 182 1.52 2.57 -1.26
N GLU A 183 2.27 2.10 -0.27
CA GLU A 183 1.73 1.28 0.82
C GLU A 183 0.73 2.06 1.68
N GLN A 184 1.05 3.31 2.02
CA GLN A 184 0.14 4.17 2.78
C GLN A 184 -1.15 4.44 2.01
N THR A 185 -1.06 4.76 0.71
CA THR A 185 -2.24 4.93 -0.15
C THR A 185 -3.09 3.66 -0.20
N GLY A 186 -2.46 2.48 -0.35
CA GLY A 186 -3.17 1.20 -0.31
C GLY A 186 -3.95 1.00 1.00
N HIS A 187 -3.31 1.27 2.15
CA HIS A 187 -3.97 1.20 3.45
C HIS A 187 -5.11 2.21 3.62
N GLN A 188 -4.97 3.43 3.09
CA GLN A 188 -6.05 4.41 3.09
C GLN A 188 -7.27 3.91 2.31
N ILE A 189 -7.06 3.27 1.15
CA ILE A 189 -8.15 2.69 0.35
C ILE A 189 -8.83 1.55 1.11
N ILE A 190 -8.06 0.65 1.73
CA ILE A 190 -8.61 -0.43 2.55
C ILE A 190 -9.49 0.14 3.66
N ALA A 191 -8.95 1.08 4.46
CA ALA A 191 -9.69 1.68 5.56
C ALA A 191 -10.97 2.39 5.09
N ALA A 192 -10.92 3.04 3.93
CA ALA A 192 -12.04 3.79 3.39
C ALA A 192 -13.17 2.91 2.83
N LEU A 193 -12.84 1.75 2.27
CA LEU A 193 -13.80 0.82 1.66
C LEU A 193 -14.24 -0.30 2.60
N THR A 194 -13.55 -0.50 3.73
CA THR A 194 -13.88 -1.52 4.73
C THR A 194 -14.02 -0.94 6.15
N PRO A 195 -14.88 0.07 6.37
CA PRO A 195 -14.94 0.79 7.65
C PRO A 195 -15.31 -0.12 8.84
N ASN A 196 -16.11 -1.17 8.61
CA ASN A 196 -16.47 -2.15 9.65
C ASN A 196 -15.40 -3.23 9.89
N ALA A 197 -14.36 -3.30 9.04
CA ALA A 197 -13.20 -4.16 9.29
C ALA A 197 -12.23 -3.56 10.32
N ALA A 198 -12.46 -2.33 10.78
CA ALA A 198 -11.71 -1.73 11.88
C ALA A 198 -11.81 -2.51 13.22
N GLY A 199 -12.75 -3.46 13.33
CA GLY A 199 -12.83 -4.43 14.44
C GLY A 199 -12.04 -5.73 14.22
N MET A 200 -11.60 -6.01 12.99
CA MET A 200 -10.57 -7.00 12.71
C MET A 200 -9.23 -6.28 12.72
N GLN A 201 -8.63 -6.19 13.91
CA GLN A 201 -7.19 -6.08 14.01
C GLN A 201 -6.57 -7.21 13.17
N GLN A 202 -6.18 -6.92 11.93
CA GLN A 202 -4.89 -7.43 11.52
C GLN A 202 -3.90 -6.94 12.59
N PRO A 203 -3.03 -7.82 13.11
CA PRO A 203 -2.20 -7.48 14.26
C PRO A 203 -1.54 -6.14 13.96
N GLY A 204 -1.85 -5.15 14.80
CA GLY A 204 -1.38 -3.79 14.60
C GLY A 204 0.10 -3.85 14.35
N MET A 205 0.54 -3.44 13.16
CA MET A 205 1.93 -3.13 12.94
C MET A 205 2.22 -1.91 13.79
N ASN A 206 2.63 -2.18 15.03
CA ASN A 206 3.40 -1.28 15.85
C ASN A 206 4.59 -0.86 14.99
N MET A 207 4.52 0.35 14.41
CA MET A 207 5.67 1.00 13.81
C MET A 207 6.62 1.39 14.93
N ASN A 208 7.37 0.42 15.44
CA ASN A 208 8.62 0.68 16.11
C ASN A 208 9.56 -0.51 15.86
N SER A 209 10.71 -0.19 15.24
CA SER A 209 11.87 -1.05 14.98
C SER A 209 11.82 -2.00 13.76
N GLY A 210 12.68 -1.67 12.79
CA GLY A 210 13.51 -2.61 12.04
C GLY A 210 12.84 -3.85 11.46
N MET A 211 12.60 -3.82 10.15
CA MET A 211 12.54 -5.04 9.34
C MET A 211 13.89 -5.76 9.45
N GLN A 212 14.01 -6.66 10.43
CA GLN A 212 15.04 -7.68 10.45
C GLN A 212 14.74 -8.65 9.31
N GLN A 213 15.44 -8.44 8.19
CA GLN A 213 15.70 -9.55 7.29
C GLN A 213 16.57 -10.56 8.02
N SER A 214 16.15 -11.82 7.93
CA SER A 214 16.91 -13.05 8.16
C SER A 214 18.41 -12.87 7.95
N GLY A 215 19.18 -13.12 9.01
CA GLY A 215 20.60 -12.80 9.11
C GLY A 215 21.47 -13.53 8.08
N MET A 216 22.26 -12.75 7.34
CA MET A 216 23.58 -13.20 6.89
C MET A 216 24.55 -13.02 8.05
N ASN A 217 24.98 -14.14 8.62
CA ASN A 217 26.08 -14.20 9.57
C ASN A 217 27.37 -13.82 8.83
N MET A 218 27.81 -12.56 8.94
CA MET A 218 29.15 -12.16 8.48
C MET A 218 30.19 -12.71 9.45
N ASN A 219 30.85 -13.77 9.02
CA ASN A 219 32.01 -14.33 9.68
C ASN A 219 33.20 -13.37 9.49
N ASN A 220 33.54 -12.57 10.51
CA ASN A 220 34.86 -11.97 10.66
C ASN A 220 35.34 -12.21 12.11
N GLY A 221 35.72 -13.45 12.38
CA GLY A 221 36.35 -13.87 13.62
C GLY A 221 37.83 -13.49 13.65
N MET A 222 38.11 -12.39 14.32
CA MET A 222 39.39 -12.06 14.93
C MET A 222 39.84 -13.23 15.84
N GLN A 223 41.12 -13.59 15.77
CA GLN A 223 41.68 -14.81 16.36
C GLN A 223 41.72 -14.85 17.90
N GLN A 224 41.57 -16.07 18.44
CA GLN A 224 42.10 -16.67 19.70
C GLN A 224 41.21 -16.67 20.99
N PRO A 225 41.36 -17.67 21.90
CA PRO A 225 41.05 -19.09 21.68
C PRO A 225 40.15 -19.70 22.77
N GLY A 226 39.32 -20.68 22.37
CA GLY A 226 38.94 -21.83 23.20
C GLY A 226 37.84 -21.66 24.25
N MET A 227 36.68 -22.26 24.01
CA MET A 227 36.15 -23.35 24.84
C MET A 227 35.09 -24.12 24.05
N ASN A 228 35.36 -25.41 23.90
CA ASN A 228 34.47 -26.42 23.35
C ASN A 228 33.47 -26.82 24.44
N MET A 229 32.16 -26.72 24.18
CA MET A 229 31.18 -27.62 24.78
C MET A 229 30.03 -27.92 23.82
N ASN A 230 30.08 -29.15 23.33
CA ASN A 230 29.00 -29.91 22.75
C ASN A 230 28.01 -30.35 23.86
N ASN A 231 26.71 -30.11 23.70
CA ASN A 231 25.66 -31.10 23.98
C ASN A 231 24.27 -30.55 23.64
N GLY A 232 23.52 -31.34 22.88
CA GLY A 232 22.16 -31.04 22.48
C GLY A 232 21.13 -31.19 23.59
N MET A 233 19.99 -30.54 23.39
CA MET A 233 18.72 -31.02 23.94
C MET A 233 17.57 -30.53 23.05
N GLN A 234 16.71 -31.47 22.69
CA GLN A 234 15.57 -31.33 21.80
C GLN A 234 14.36 -30.64 22.46
N GLN A 235 13.61 -29.95 21.60
CA GLN A 235 12.15 -29.71 21.58
C GLN A 235 11.33 -29.87 22.88
N SER A 236 10.50 -28.86 23.19
CA SER A 236 9.05 -28.88 22.91
C SER A 236 8.38 -27.58 23.38
N GLY A 237 7.44 -27.07 22.59
CA GLY A 237 6.71 -25.83 22.88
C GLY A 237 5.57 -26.01 23.87
N MET A 238 5.16 -24.90 24.50
CA MET A 238 3.82 -24.78 25.09
C MET A 238 3.30 -23.34 24.93
N TYR A 239 2.15 -23.28 24.26
CA TYR A 239 1.17 -22.21 24.34
C TYR A 239 0.63 -22.09 25.78
N MET A 240 0.41 -20.87 26.27
CA MET A 240 -0.61 -20.63 27.30
C MET A 240 -1.34 -19.32 27.02
N ASN A 241 -2.67 -19.44 26.90
CA ASN A 241 -3.63 -18.35 26.92
C ASN A 241 -4.51 -18.52 28.18
N ASN A 242 -4.66 -17.42 28.91
CA ASN A 242 -5.64 -17.04 29.93
C ASN A 242 -6.22 -18.05 30.93
N GLY A 243 -6.10 -17.65 32.22
CA GLY A 243 -7.22 -17.65 33.15
C GLY A 243 -6.92 -18.22 34.53
N MET A 244 -6.55 -17.39 35.52
CA MET A 244 -6.98 -17.61 36.91
C MET A 244 -6.76 -16.37 37.79
N GLN A 245 -7.83 -15.92 38.44
CA GLN A 245 -7.81 -14.92 39.50
C GLN A 245 -7.40 -15.55 40.86
N GLN A 246 -6.63 -14.75 41.62
CA GLN A 246 -6.50 -14.64 43.08
C GLN A 246 -6.19 -15.87 43.96
N SER A 247 -5.06 -15.79 44.65
CA SER A 247 -4.91 -15.79 46.12
C SER A 247 -3.48 -15.31 46.41
N GLY A 248 -3.24 -14.20 47.12
CA GLY A 248 -3.41 -14.09 48.56
C GLY A 248 -2.13 -14.52 49.28
N MET A 249 -1.05 -13.71 49.25
CA MET A 249 0.04 -13.82 50.23
C MET A 249 0.45 -12.46 50.76
N ASN A 250 0.14 -12.33 52.05
CA ASN A 250 0.51 -11.30 52.99
C ASN A 250 1.99 -11.48 53.37
N MET A 251 2.80 -10.44 53.20
CA MET A 251 4.05 -10.28 53.95
C MET A 251 4.16 -8.85 54.45
N ASN A 252 4.03 -8.71 55.76
CA ASN A 252 4.31 -7.52 56.53
C ASN A 252 5.66 -7.72 57.23
N ASN A 253 6.64 -6.83 56.98
CA ASN A 253 7.59 -6.41 58.01
C ASN A 253 8.37 -5.15 57.59
N GLY A 254 7.90 -4.02 58.11
CA GLY A 254 8.67 -2.93 58.73
C GLY A 254 9.92 -2.36 58.03
N MET A 255 9.76 -1.20 57.40
CA MET A 255 10.73 -0.11 57.55
C MET A 255 10.03 1.26 57.41
N GLN A 256 10.21 2.12 58.41
CA GLN A 256 9.52 3.40 58.60
C GLN A 256 10.16 4.54 57.77
N GLN A 257 9.28 5.31 57.11
CA GLN A 257 9.13 6.79 56.91
C GLN A 257 10.23 7.76 57.42
N PRO A 258 10.29 9.06 57.00
CA PRO A 258 9.19 9.91 56.51
C PRO A 258 9.50 10.75 55.25
N GLY A 259 8.57 11.36 54.50
CA GLY A 259 7.14 11.61 54.63
C GLY A 259 6.84 12.93 53.89
N MET A 260 5.72 13.04 53.16
CA MET A 260 4.84 14.22 53.10
C MET A 260 3.62 13.90 52.23
N ASN A 261 2.46 14.00 52.87
CA ASN A 261 1.11 13.88 52.35
C ASN A 261 0.49 15.28 52.41
N MET A 262 -0.17 15.73 51.34
CA MET A 262 -1.39 16.51 51.50
C MET A 262 -2.39 16.19 50.39
N ASN A 263 -3.60 15.87 50.84
CA ASN A 263 -4.84 15.79 50.09
C ASN A 263 -5.65 17.06 50.35
N SER A 264 -6.44 17.50 49.37
CA SER A 264 -7.84 17.97 49.46
C SER A 264 -8.17 19.25 48.70
N GLY A 265 -9.15 19.12 47.79
CA GLY A 265 -10.30 20.03 47.67
C GLY A 265 -10.19 21.20 46.69
N MET A 266 -11.05 21.21 45.65
CA MET A 266 -12.14 22.20 45.47
C MET A 266 -12.75 22.14 44.05
N GLN A 267 -14.07 22.22 43.99
CA GLN A 267 -14.92 22.18 42.79
C GLN A 267 -15.12 23.56 42.13
N GLN A 268 -15.41 23.50 40.82
CA GLN A 268 -16.40 24.27 40.03
C GLN A 268 -16.08 25.66 39.39
N SER A 269 -16.14 25.63 38.05
CA SER A 269 -16.82 26.51 37.06
C SER A 269 -16.49 28.00 36.88
N GLY A 270 -16.24 28.39 35.60
CA GLY A 270 -16.43 29.74 35.07
C GLY A 270 -15.57 30.06 33.84
N MET A 271 -16.18 30.19 32.64
CA MET A 271 -15.57 30.77 31.42
C MET A 271 -15.55 32.30 31.49
N TYR A 272 -14.54 32.96 30.89
CA TYR A 272 -14.63 34.11 29.94
C TYR A 272 -13.20 34.62 29.59
N MET A 273 -12.94 34.91 28.29
CA MET A 273 -11.72 35.57 27.74
C MET A 273 -11.57 37.03 28.27
N ASN A 274 -10.47 37.80 28.20
CA ASN A 274 -9.39 37.94 27.20
C ASN A 274 -8.18 38.77 27.76
N ASN A 275 -7.02 38.62 27.11
CA ASN A 275 -5.81 39.45 27.01
C ASN A 275 -4.90 39.75 28.23
N GLY A 276 -3.67 39.22 28.18
CA GLY A 276 -2.52 39.65 29.00
C GLY A 276 -1.29 38.73 28.93
N MET A 277 -0.55 38.79 27.82
CA MET A 277 0.92 38.75 27.72
C MET A 277 1.73 37.95 28.79
N GLN A 278 2.31 36.79 28.43
CA GLN A 278 3.76 36.50 28.56
C GLN A 278 4.17 35.10 28.06
N GLN A 279 5.45 35.04 27.68
CA GLN A 279 6.16 34.03 26.89
C GLN A 279 6.39 32.69 27.61
N SER A 280 6.33 31.60 26.84
CA SER A 280 7.20 30.44 27.02
C SER A 280 7.44 29.79 25.67
N GLY A 281 8.66 29.98 25.15
CA GLY A 281 9.09 29.49 23.84
C GLY A 281 9.26 27.98 23.83
N MET A 282 8.69 27.33 22.81
CA MET A 282 9.11 26.00 22.39
C MET A 282 9.97 26.13 21.15
N ASN A 283 11.23 25.75 21.34
CA ASN A 283 12.32 25.72 20.39
C ASN A 283 12.00 24.74 19.25
N MET A 284 11.65 25.29 18.07
CA MET A 284 11.76 24.54 16.82
C MET A 284 13.22 24.59 16.37
N ASN A 285 13.95 23.50 16.58
CA ASN A 285 15.24 23.32 15.94
C ASN A 285 15.02 22.85 14.49
N SER A 286 14.80 23.82 13.60
CA SER A 286 15.05 23.66 12.17
C SER A 286 16.53 23.38 11.98
N GLY A 287 16.87 22.13 11.64
CA GLY A 287 18.23 21.74 11.21
C GLY A 287 18.57 22.32 9.85
N MET A 288 18.72 23.65 9.80
CA MET A 288 19.20 24.41 8.66
C MET A 288 20.72 24.26 8.59
N GLN A 289 21.21 23.87 7.41
CA GLN A 289 22.62 23.64 7.09
C GLN A 289 23.49 24.82 7.52
N GLN A 290 24.40 24.58 8.46
CA GLN A 290 25.57 25.43 8.68
C GLN A 290 26.69 24.93 7.74
N PRO A 291 27.43 25.81 7.04
CA PRO A 291 28.61 25.41 6.29
C PRO A 291 29.65 24.83 7.27
N GLY A 292 29.83 23.51 7.23
CA GLY A 292 30.82 22.82 8.06
C GLY A 292 32.22 23.33 7.76
N SER A 293 33.03 23.52 8.81
CA SER A 293 34.46 23.84 8.67
C SER A 293 35.15 22.83 7.75
N LEU A 294 35.89 23.34 6.76
CA LEU A 294 36.69 22.54 5.82
C LEU A 294 37.63 21.60 6.59
N TRP A 295 37.63 20.32 6.22
CA TRP A 295 38.55 19.31 6.73
C TRP A 295 39.15 18.49 5.58
N LYS A 296 40.39 18.01 5.76
CA LYS A 296 41.10 17.23 4.76
C LYS A 296 41.03 15.75 5.09
N CYS A 297 40.55 14.96 4.14
CA CYS A 297 40.47 13.51 4.25
C CYS A 297 41.86 12.88 4.06
N GLN A 298 42.06 11.68 4.59
CA GLN A 298 43.28 10.88 4.39
C GLN A 298 43.55 10.58 2.91
N CYS A 299 42.52 10.60 2.04
CA CYS A 299 42.69 10.49 0.59
C CYS A 299 43.17 11.80 -0.08
N GLY A 300 43.34 12.89 0.67
CA GLY A 300 43.79 14.19 0.17
C GLY A 300 42.69 15.20 -0.18
N ALA A 301 41.43 14.76 -0.26
CA ALA A 301 40.29 15.62 -0.61
C ALA A 301 39.88 16.56 0.54
N GLU A 302 39.46 17.78 0.22
CA GLU A 302 38.91 18.75 1.17
C GLU A 302 37.38 18.70 1.16
N ASN A 303 36.75 18.59 2.33
CA ASN A 303 35.31 18.35 2.48
C ASN A 303 34.71 19.26 3.56
N THR A 304 33.42 19.57 3.44
CA THR A 304 32.64 20.35 4.44
C THR A 304 31.57 19.50 5.13
N GLY A 305 31.22 18.35 4.54
CA GLY A 305 30.25 17.38 5.07
C GLY A 305 30.82 16.43 6.12
N ARG A 306 29.98 15.53 6.64
CA ARG A 306 30.38 14.51 7.65
C ARG A 306 31.24 13.38 7.09
N PHE A 307 31.19 13.17 5.78
CA PHE A 307 31.90 12.11 5.07
C PHE A 307 32.69 12.71 3.91
N CYS A 308 33.78 12.03 3.51
CA CYS A 308 34.52 12.42 2.33
C CYS A 308 33.74 12.07 1.06
N GLU A 309 33.55 13.04 0.17
CA GLU A 309 32.79 12.85 -1.07
C GLU A 309 33.48 11.91 -2.07
N TYR A 310 34.79 11.68 -1.91
CA TYR A 310 35.57 10.84 -2.82
C TYR A 310 35.78 9.41 -2.33
N CYS A 311 35.92 9.19 -1.01
CA CYS A 311 36.21 7.86 -0.47
C CYS A 311 35.25 7.40 0.64
N GLY A 312 34.25 8.21 1.01
CA GLY A 312 33.23 7.87 2.00
C GLY A 312 33.71 7.81 3.45
N GLN A 313 35.00 8.06 3.72
CA GLN A 313 35.53 8.03 5.09
C GLN A 313 34.91 9.15 5.95
N PRO A 314 34.52 8.87 7.21
CA PRO A 314 33.96 9.87 8.10
C PRO A 314 35.03 10.90 8.51
N ARG A 315 34.59 12.11 8.85
CA ARG A 315 35.46 13.16 9.40
C ARG A 315 36.18 12.67 10.67
N PRO A 316 37.51 12.79 10.76
CA PRO A 316 38.24 12.51 12.00
C PRO A 316 37.80 13.47 13.12
N PHE A 317 37.59 12.93 14.32
CA PHE A 317 37.28 13.71 15.54
C PHE A 317 38.55 14.07 16.29
#